data_AF-A0A067BIX4-F1
#
_entry.id   AF-A0A067BIX4-F1
#
_cell.length_a   1.000
_cell.length_b   1.000
_cell.length_c   1.000
_cell.angle_alpha   90.00
_cell.angle_beta   90.00
_cell.angle_gamma   90.00
#
_symmetry.space_group_name_H-M   'P 1'
#
loop_
_entity.id
_entity.type
_entity.pdbx_description
1 polymer ?
#
loop_
_entity_poly.entity_id
_entity_poly.type
_entity_poly.pdbx_seq_one_letter_code
_entity_poly.pdbx_strand_id
1 'polypeptide(L)'
;MKRIPALDSIRGLLLVLITFNHLIWYSGGTTILQIFTHEPIGVFGAAEGFIFMSGLLAGMVYSRREYSDRQATNKVWHRAFTIYKYHMAALFIAMLWFLLGSHYFAEQVTVFGGSFSNLPNMPFMTMLMSFLLLNKPAYLEILPLYIMYMLVFPLALYGFRRGYLKWVLALSVVVWASSGWIQSSMLTPMFKSLSAEYIPELGYFDPFAWQLLFFFGGALGYSKRQGDLVWYHPKLTWLCAVIALLIFMAYRDLLTPLGITKKMVYAASSKPELGWLRVLSLSVWIYLISVVIRFFPTALVYEPLSYLGRHSLQVFTWQTVLIFITAPWLLTTRESMWHTPIILLLCTTLWIPAWLQVQRKDKLMNFSSAVVTALSLLLVASTTFVAFPEPPKSDIVAISDEVVGTPLASGEAPSTELLNEPSTGDETPLN
;
A
#
# COMPACT_ATOMS: atom_id res chain seq x y z
N MET A 1 -28.16 -3.86 14.27
CA MET A 1 -27.83 -2.75 13.36
C MET A 1 -27.98 -3.21 11.93
N LYS A 2 -28.72 -2.45 11.11
CA LYS A 2 -28.81 -2.66 9.66
C LYS A 2 -27.47 -2.27 9.02
N ARG A 3 -27.08 -2.98 7.96
CA ARG A 3 -25.90 -2.70 7.14
C ARG A 3 -25.99 -1.27 6.57
N ILE A 4 -24.86 -0.57 6.44
CA ILE A 4 -24.81 0.80 5.88
C ILE A 4 -24.33 0.71 4.43
N PRO A 5 -25.22 0.84 3.42
CA PRO A 5 -24.86 0.62 2.01
C PRO A 5 -23.80 1.59 1.50
N ALA A 6 -23.80 2.83 1.98
CA ALA A 6 -22.78 3.83 1.62
C ALA A 6 -21.36 3.36 1.95
N LEU A 7 -21.17 2.65 3.07
CA LEU A 7 -19.85 2.12 3.44
C LEU A 7 -19.40 1.00 2.51
N ASP A 8 -20.33 0.21 1.97
CA ASP A 8 -20.00 -0.79 0.95
C ASP A 8 -19.64 -0.12 -0.38
N SER A 9 -20.40 0.88 -0.83
CA SER A 9 -20.09 1.64 -2.05
C SER A 9 -18.74 2.35 -1.98
N ILE A 10 -18.40 2.97 -0.84
CA ILE A 10 -17.09 3.56 -0.63
C ILE A 10 -16.00 2.48 -0.71
N ARG A 11 -16.19 1.32 -0.08
CA ARG A 11 -15.21 0.22 -0.15
C ARG A 11 -15.03 -0.29 -1.58
N GLY A 12 -16.11 -0.37 -2.35
CA GLY A 12 -16.07 -0.69 -3.78
C GLY A 12 -15.31 0.35 -4.59
N LEU A 13 -15.57 1.63 -4.36
CA LEU A 13 -14.83 2.72 -5.00
C LEU A 13 -13.33 2.60 -4.73
N LEU A 14 -12.94 2.41 -3.47
CA LEU A 14 -11.53 2.28 -3.09
C LEU A 14 -10.85 1.11 -3.83
N LEU A 15 -11.52 -0.04 -4.00
CA LEU A 15 -10.97 -1.17 -4.78
C LEU A 15 -10.73 -0.80 -6.24
N VAL A 16 -11.69 -0.12 -6.87
CA VAL A 16 -11.57 0.35 -8.25
C VAL A 16 -10.40 1.33 -8.39
N LEU A 17 -10.29 2.30 -7.49
CA LEU A 17 -9.21 3.29 -7.49
C LEU A 17 -7.83 2.64 -7.28
N ILE A 18 -7.73 1.67 -6.35
CA ILE A 18 -6.49 0.90 -6.14
C ILE A 18 -6.14 0.17 -7.44
N THR A 19 -7.09 -0.53 -8.05
CA THR A 19 -6.87 -1.30 -9.29
C THR A 19 -6.35 -0.42 -10.43
N PHE A 20 -7.01 0.71 -10.71
CA PHE A 20 -6.56 1.64 -11.76
C PHE A 20 -5.12 2.08 -11.54
N ASN A 21 -4.83 2.63 -10.36
CA ASN A 21 -3.51 3.17 -10.07
C ASN A 21 -2.43 2.08 -10.13
N HIS A 22 -2.73 0.87 -9.65
CA HIS A 22 -1.76 -0.23 -9.67
C HIS A 22 -1.50 -0.75 -11.09
N LEU A 23 -2.53 -0.91 -11.93
CA LEU A 23 -2.33 -1.33 -13.33
C LEU A 23 -1.45 -0.34 -14.09
N ILE A 24 -1.66 0.97 -13.87
CA ILE A 24 -0.90 2.03 -14.53
C ILE A 24 0.54 2.10 -13.99
N TRP A 25 0.71 2.14 -12.66
CA TRP A 25 2.04 2.28 -12.06
C TRP A 25 2.90 1.06 -12.24
N TYR A 26 2.34 -0.14 -12.04
CA TYR A 26 3.11 -1.37 -12.14
C TYR A 26 3.65 -1.54 -13.57
N SER A 27 2.85 -1.21 -14.58
CA SER A 27 3.29 -1.25 -15.99
C SER A 27 4.21 -0.09 -16.41
N GLY A 28 4.50 0.86 -15.51
CA GLY A 28 5.31 2.05 -15.81
C GLY A 28 4.67 3.02 -16.79
N GLY A 29 3.36 2.92 -17.03
CA GLY A 29 2.61 3.82 -17.91
C GLY A 29 2.14 5.08 -17.20
N THR A 30 1.58 6.01 -17.97
CA THR A 30 0.88 7.19 -17.44
C THR A 30 -0.43 7.39 -18.17
N THR A 31 -1.48 7.83 -17.47
CA THR A 31 -2.79 8.08 -18.11
C THR A 31 -3.50 9.28 -17.47
N ILE A 32 -4.40 9.91 -18.25
CA ILE A 32 -5.28 10.97 -17.76
C ILE A 32 -6.16 10.52 -16.58
N LEU A 33 -6.43 9.21 -16.45
CA LEU A 33 -7.21 8.65 -15.35
C LEU A 33 -6.58 8.96 -13.99
N GLN A 34 -5.25 9.01 -13.91
CA GLN A 34 -4.53 9.28 -12.65
C GLN A 34 -4.85 10.66 -12.06
N ILE A 35 -5.31 11.63 -12.85
CA ILE A 35 -5.79 12.92 -12.33
C ILE A 35 -6.97 12.75 -11.38
N PHE A 36 -7.81 11.74 -11.64
CA PHE A 36 -9.03 11.45 -10.88
C PHE A 36 -8.89 10.24 -9.95
N THR A 37 -7.94 9.34 -10.23
CA THR A 37 -7.76 8.11 -9.44
C THR A 37 -6.65 8.20 -8.41
N HIS A 38 -5.60 9.00 -8.67
CA HIS A 38 -4.46 9.13 -7.77
C HIS A 38 -4.59 10.39 -6.89
N GLU A 39 -4.90 10.18 -5.61
CA GLU A 39 -4.94 11.26 -4.61
C GLU A 39 -5.81 12.47 -5.08
N PRO A 40 -7.08 12.25 -5.47
CA PRO A 40 -7.82 13.21 -6.29
C PRO A 40 -8.14 14.52 -5.57
N ILE A 41 -8.41 14.44 -4.26
CA ILE A 41 -9.00 15.53 -3.45
C ILE A 41 -8.11 15.95 -2.26
N GLY A 42 -6.91 15.40 -2.15
CA GLY A 42 -5.97 15.65 -1.07
C GLY A 42 -4.82 14.67 -1.10
N VAL A 43 -3.89 14.80 -0.16
CA VAL A 43 -2.64 14.01 -0.10
C VAL A 43 -2.84 12.65 0.57
N PHE A 44 -3.90 11.92 0.21
CA PHE A 44 -4.17 10.57 0.70
C PHE A 44 -4.70 9.67 -0.42
N GLY A 45 -4.27 8.41 -0.41
CA GLY A 45 -4.65 7.42 -1.40
C GLY A 45 -5.84 6.55 -1.00
N ALA A 46 -6.24 5.69 -1.93
CA ALA A 46 -7.31 4.72 -1.72
C ALA A 46 -6.91 3.59 -0.73
N ALA A 47 -5.61 3.30 -0.60
CA ALA A 47 -5.11 2.28 0.33
C ALA A 47 -5.36 2.68 1.80
N GLU A 48 -5.10 3.95 2.14
CA GLU A 48 -5.32 4.53 3.46
C GLU A 48 -6.80 4.44 3.85
N GLY A 49 -7.68 4.87 2.92
CA GLY A 49 -9.12 4.73 3.08
C GLY A 49 -9.55 3.27 3.28
N PHE A 50 -8.93 2.33 2.55
CA PHE A 50 -9.28 0.91 2.62
C PHE A 50 -8.88 0.28 3.97
N ILE A 51 -7.70 0.61 4.51
CA ILE A 51 -7.26 0.15 5.83
C ILE A 51 -8.12 0.78 6.94
N PHE A 52 -8.38 2.08 6.88
CA PHE A 52 -9.28 2.76 7.82
C PHE A 52 -10.68 2.12 7.83
N MET A 53 -11.27 1.90 6.65
CA MET A 53 -12.58 1.25 6.50
C MET A 53 -12.58 -0.18 7.03
N SER A 54 -11.49 -0.91 6.86
CA SER A 54 -11.34 -2.26 7.42
C SER A 54 -11.35 -2.24 8.94
N GLY A 55 -10.64 -1.29 9.56
CA GLY A 55 -10.69 -1.04 10.99
C GLY A 55 -12.10 -0.66 11.47
N LEU A 56 -12.74 0.31 10.81
CA LEU A 56 -14.10 0.77 11.11
C LEU A 56 -15.10 -0.39 11.12
N LEU A 57 -15.06 -1.25 10.10
CA LEU A 57 -15.93 -2.42 10.01
C LEU A 57 -15.59 -3.46 11.08
N ALA A 58 -14.31 -3.70 11.38
CA ALA A 58 -13.92 -4.60 12.47
C ALA A 58 -14.47 -4.11 13.82
N GLY A 59 -14.31 -2.81 14.09
CA GLY A 59 -14.90 -2.11 15.23
C GLY A 59 -16.41 -2.31 15.32
N MET A 60 -17.17 -2.13 14.24
CA MET A 60 -18.63 -2.27 14.26
C MET A 60 -19.13 -3.71 14.33
N VAL A 61 -18.42 -4.65 13.70
CA VAL A 61 -18.87 -6.04 13.52
C VAL A 61 -18.55 -6.90 14.74
N TYR A 62 -17.37 -6.75 15.33
CA TYR A 62 -16.88 -7.62 16.40
C TYR A 62 -17.16 -7.07 17.82
N SER A 63 -17.57 -5.81 17.95
CA SER A 63 -17.94 -5.19 19.23
C SER A 63 -19.40 -5.40 19.67
N ARG A 64 -20.08 -6.43 19.13
CA ARG A 64 -21.44 -6.73 19.57
C ARG A 64 -21.45 -7.06 21.07
N ARG A 65 -22.40 -6.47 21.81
CA ARG A 65 -22.54 -6.67 23.26
C ARG A 65 -22.79 -8.13 23.63
N GLU A 66 -23.45 -8.85 22.75
CA GLU A 66 -23.76 -10.27 22.94
C GLU A 66 -22.53 -11.19 22.83
N TYR A 67 -21.40 -10.70 22.28
CA TYR A 67 -20.20 -11.52 22.11
C TYR A 67 -19.31 -11.43 23.35
N SER A 68 -18.99 -12.57 23.96
CA SER A 68 -17.91 -12.64 24.95
C SER A 68 -16.56 -12.30 24.32
N ASP A 69 -15.56 -11.92 25.12
CA ASP A 69 -14.21 -11.58 24.63
C ASP A 69 -13.60 -12.74 23.83
N ARG A 70 -13.79 -13.98 24.31
CA ARG A 70 -13.36 -15.20 23.60
C ARG A 70 -14.07 -15.38 22.26
N GLN A 71 -15.39 -15.17 22.22
CA GLN A 71 -16.16 -15.29 20.96
C GLN A 71 -15.75 -14.23 19.95
N ALA A 72 -15.54 -12.99 20.39
CA ALA A 72 -15.06 -11.90 19.53
C ALA A 72 -13.66 -12.22 18.99
N THR A 73 -12.73 -12.64 19.86
CA THR A 73 -11.37 -13.05 19.49
C THR A 73 -11.37 -14.16 18.44
N ASN A 74 -12.12 -15.25 18.67
CA ASN A 74 -12.21 -16.35 17.73
C ASN A 74 -12.75 -15.91 16.36
N LYS A 75 -13.75 -15.03 16.32
CA LYS A 75 -14.30 -14.51 15.06
C LYS A 75 -13.32 -13.60 14.32
N VAL A 76 -12.57 -12.77 15.05
CA VAL A 76 -11.53 -11.90 14.50
C VAL A 76 -10.39 -12.75 13.93
N TRP A 77 -9.85 -13.69 14.69
CA TRP A 77 -8.77 -14.57 14.21
C TRP A 77 -9.20 -15.49 13.07
N HIS A 78 -10.43 -16.02 13.10
CA HIS A 78 -10.95 -16.78 11.96
C HIS A 78 -11.02 -15.93 10.68
N ARG A 79 -11.38 -14.64 10.82
CA ARG A 79 -11.34 -13.70 9.70
C ARG A 79 -9.91 -13.40 9.26
N ALA A 80 -8.98 -13.17 10.19
CA ALA A 80 -7.57 -12.98 9.89
C ALA A 80 -7.01 -14.17 9.10
N PHE A 81 -7.29 -15.40 9.55
CA PHE A 81 -6.88 -16.63 8.86
C PHE A 81 -7.53 -16.78 7.48
N THR A 82 -8.78 -16.34 7.32
CA THR A 82 -9.41 -16.30 5.99
C THR A 82 -8.64 -15.37 5.06
N ILE A 83 -8.32 -14.15 5.50
CA ILE A 83 -7.55 -13.17 4.71
C ILE A 83 -6.16 -13.73 4.39
N TYR A 84 -5.51 -14.37 5.36
CA TYR A 84 -4.23 -15.04 5.20
C TYR A 84 -4.24 -16.08 4.07
N LYS A 85 -5.25 -16.96 4.02
CA LYS A 85 -5.39 -17.94 2.93
C LYS A 85 -5.52 -17.28 1.55
N TYR A 86 -6.30 -16.21 1.44
CA TYR A 86 -6.44 -15.46 0.19
C TYR A 86 -5.13 -14.79 -0.22
N HIS A 87 -4.42 -14.19 0.75
CA HIS A 87 -3.11 -13.58 0.51
C HIS A 87 -2.09 -14.62 0.05
N MET A 88 -1.98 -15.76 0.72
CA MET A 88 -1.11 -16.86 0.32
C MET A 88 -1.45 -17.34 -1.10
N ALA A 89 -2.72 -17.56 -1.42
CA ALA A 89 -3.11 -17.96 -2.77
C ALA A 89 -2.67 -16.94 -3.85
N ALA A 90 -2.88 -15.64 -3.61
CA ALA A 90 -2.44 -14.60 -4.55
C ALA A 90 -0.91 -14.53 -4.68
N LEU A 91 -0.20 -14.62 -3.56
CA LEU A 91 1.25 -14.62 -3.51
C LEU A 91 1.82 -15.81 -4.29
N PHE A 92 1.33 -17.02 -4.06
CA PHE A 92 1.76 -18.22 -4.77
C PHE A 92 1.55 -18.09 -6.29
N ILE A 93 0.40 -17.55 -6.72
CA ILE A 93 0.12 -17.31 -8.15
C ILE A 93 1.11 -16.27 -8.71
N ALA A 94 1.38 -15.19 -7.98
CA ALA A 94 2.32 -14.16 -8.43
C ALA A 94 3.76 -14.68 -8.53
N MET A 95 4.21 -15.48 -7.55
CA MET A 95 5.53 -16.14 -7.56
C MET A 95 5.65 -17.14 -8.72
N LEU A 96 4.61 -17.95 -8.97
CA LEU A 96 4.60 -18.89 -10.09
C LEU A 96 4.68 -18.13 -11.42
N TRP A 97 3.89 -17.07 -11.56
CA TRP A 97 3.88 -16.23 -12.75
C TRP A 97 5.24 -15.56 -12.98
N PHE A 98 5.88 -15.05 -11.93
CA PHE A 98 7.22 -14.50 -11.98
C PHE A 98 8.25 -15.51 -12.48
N LEU A 99 8.23 -16.75 -11.96
CA LEU A 99 9.16 -17.81 -12.37
C LEU A 99 8.96 -18.21 -13.83
N LEU A 100 7.71 -18.44 -14.25
CA LEU A 100 7.40 -18.75 -15.64
C LEU A 100 7.82 -17.60 -16.56
N GLY A 101 7.54 -16.37 -16.15
CA GLY A 101 7.91 -15.21 -16.93
C GLY A 101 9.39 -14.95 -17.02
N SER A 102 10.14 -15.20 -15.96
CA SER A 102 11.61 -15.11 -15.99
C SER A 102 12.21 -16.06 -17.03
N HIS A 103 11.53 -17.18 -17.31
CA HIS A 103 11.96 -18.14 -18.32
C HIS A 103 11.49 -17.79 -19.74
N TYR A 104 10.22 -17.40 -19.93
CA TYR A 104 9.62 -17.21 -21.25
C TYR A 104 9.61 -15.75 -21.76
N PHE A 105 9.65 -14.77 -20.87
CA PHE A 105 9.52 -13.32 -21.16
C PHE A 105 10.38 -12.48 -20.20
N ALA A 106 11.67 -12.83 -20.13
CA ALA A 106 12.63 -12.31 -19.14
C ALA A 106 12.73 -10.78 -19.15
N GLU A 107 12.70 -10.15 -20.33
CA GLU A 107 12.75 -8.70 -20.48
C GLU A 107 11.51 -8.03 -19.84
N GLN A 108 10.32 -8.57 -20.08
CA GLN A 108 9.06 -7.98 -19.61
C GLN A 108 8.88 -8.19 -18.10
N VAL A 109 9.44 -9.27 -17.53
CA VAL A 109 9.41 -9.54 -16.08
C VAL A 109 10.26 -8.57 -15.26
N THR A 110 11.18 -7.83 -15.88
CA THR A 110 11.92 -6.75 -15.20
C THR A 110 10.99 -5.68 -14.59
N VAL A 111 9.75 -5.59 -15.08
CA VAL A 111 8.67 -4.75 -14.53
C VAL A 111 8.43 -4.96 -13.04
N PHE A 112 8.75 -6.14 -12.50
CA PHE A 112 8.57 -6.41 -11.08
C PHE A 112 9.60 -5.69 -10.19
N GLY A 113 10.63 -5.03 -10.76
CA GLY A 113 11.42 -3.99 -10.10
C GLY A 113 12.15 -4.43 -8.83
N GLY A 114 12.55 -5.70 -8.75
CA GLY A 114 13.17 -6.31 -7.57
C GLY A 114 12.18 -7.03 -6.65
N SER A 115 10.87 -6.95 -6.89
CA SER A 115 9.90 -7.84 -6.24
C SER A 115 10.26 -9.28 -6.60
N PHE A 116 10.40 -10.15 -5.59
CA PHE A 116 10.85 -11.54 -5.75
C PHE A 116 12.33 -11.70 -6.10
N SER A 117 13.19 -10.72 -5.82
CA SER A 117 14.63 -10.77 -6.09
C SER A 117 15.33 -12.00 -5.49
N ASN A 118 14.89 -12.44 -4.31
CA ASN A 118 15.43 -13.63 -3.64
C ASN A 118 14.85 -14.95 -4.16
N LEU A 119 13.74 -14.92 -4.89
CA LEU A 119 13.02 -16.14 -5.28
C LEU A 119 13.82 -17.07 -6.22
N PRO A 120 14.56 -16.56 -7.23
CA PRO A 120 15.44 -17.37 -8.07
C PRO A 120 16.49 -18.17 -7.29
N ASN A 121 17.18 -17.52 -6.36
CA ASN A 121 18.37 -18.08 -5.69
C ASN A 121 18.03 -18.76 -4.37
N MET A 122 17.01 -18.28 -3.66
CA MET A 122 16.61 -18.74 -2.33
C MET A 122 15.09 -18.99 -2.23
N PRO A 123 14.51 -19.89 -3.05
CA PRO A 123 13.06 -20.08 -3.13
C PRO A 123 12.44 -20.51 -1.80
N PHE A 124 13.05 -21.48 -1.10
CA PHE A 124 12.54 -21.96 0.19
C PHE A 124 12.51 -20.86 1.25
N MET A 125 13.62 -20.11 1.38
CA MET A 125 13.73 -19.01 2.33
C MET A 125 12.73 -17.90 2.01
N THR A 126 12.59 -17.54 0.73
CA THR A 126 11.61 -16.54 0.27
C THR A 126 10.19 -16.98 0.58
N MET A 127 9.85 -18.25 0.36
CA MET A 127 8.55 -18.82 0.71
C MET A 127 8.31 -18.79 2.22
N LEU A 128 9.30 -19.18 3.03
CA LEU A 128 9.20 -19.16 4.50
C LEU A 128 8.99 -17.74 5.02
N MET A 129 9.80 -16.78 4.57
CA MET A 129 9.68 -15.38 4.98
C MET A 129 8.35 -14.78 4.53
N SER A 130 7.83 -15.18 3.37
CA SER A 130 6.51 -14.72 2.91
C SER A 130 5.37 -15.35 3.71
N PHE A 131 5.48 -16.62 4.08
CA PHE A 131 4.55 -17.31 4.98
C PHE A 131 4.49 -16.61 6.35
N LEU A 132 5.63 -16.16 6.87
CA LEU A 132 5.72 -15.37 8.09
C LEU A 132 5.30 -13.90 7.92
N LEU A 133 4.86 -13.48 6.73
CA LEU A 133 4.49 -12.11 6.37
C LEU A 133 5.63 -11.08 6.50
N LEU A 134 6.88 -11.56 6.51
CA LEU A 134 8.09 -10.73 6.59
C LEU A 134 8.54 -10.28 5.20
N ASN A 135 8.50 -11.19 4.22
CA ASN A 135 8.73 -10.88 2.82
C ASN A 135 7.44 -10.39 2.17
N LYS A 136 7.41 -9.11 1.79
CA LYS A 136 6.25 -8.38 1.30
C LYS A 136 6.60 -7.72 -0.04
N PRO A 137 6.49 -8.47 -1.16
CA PRO A 137 6.71 -7.93 -2.49
C PRO A 137 5.80 -6.73 -2.75
N ALA A 138 6.25 -5.78 -3.58
CA ALA A 138 5.51 -4.57 -3.86
C ALA A 138 4.08 -4.89 -4.32
N TYR A 139 3.10 -4.10 -3.88
CA TYR A 139 1.67 -4.25 -4.22
C TYR A 139 0.96 -5.50 -3.66
N LEU A 140 1.66 -6.40 -2.96
CA LEU A 140 1.09 -7.53 -2.20
C LEU A 140 0.95 -7.24 -0.69
N GLU A 141 1.28 -6.03 -0.27
CA GLU A 141 1.62 -5.70 1.13
C GLU A 141 0.41 -5.32 2.00
N ILE A 142 -0.66 -4.83 1.38
CA ILE A 142 -1.87 -4.36 2.10
C ILE A 142 -2.56 -5.51 2.86
N LEU A 143 -2.58 -6.72 2.30
CA LEU A 143 -3.15 -7.88 2.98
C LEU A 143 -2.33 -8.32 4.20
N PRO A 144 -0.99 -8.48 4.12
CA PRO A 144 -0.12 -8.66 5.28
C PRO A 144 -0.39 -7.67 6.41
N LEU A 145 -0.42 -6.37 6.12
CA LEU A 145 -0.72 -5.34 7.12
C LEU A 145 -2.08 -5.59 7.78
N TYR A 146 -3.11 -5.85 6.97
CA TYR A 146 -4.44 -6.10 7.50
C TYR A 146 -4.49 -7.38 8.38
N ILE A 147 -3.76 -8.44 7.99
CA ILE A 147 -3.65 -9.67 8.78
C ILE A 147 -2.99 -9.36 10.12
N MET A 148 -1.86 -8.65 10.12
CA MET A 148 -1.14 -8.25 11.34
C MET A 148 -2.05 -7.46 12.29
N TYR A 149 -2.76 -6.45 11.78
CA TYR A 149 -3.65 -5.64 12.61
C TYR A 149 -4.84 -6.44 13.13
N MET A 150 -5.41 -7.33 12.33
CA MET A 150 -6.49 -8.22 12.77
C MET A 150 -6.04 -9.21 13.85
N LEU A 151 -4.79 -9.68 13.82
CA LEU A 151 -4.25 -10.56 14.86
C LEU A 151 -4.13 -9.84 16.20
N VAL A 152 -3.74 -8.56 16.19
CA VAL A 152 -3.59 -7.69 17.39
C VAL A 152 -4.94 -7.09 17.84
N PHE A 153 -5.91 -6.92 16.93
CA PHE A 153 -7.19 -6.27 17.19
C PHE A 153 -7.96 -6.78 18.43
N PRO A 154 -7.97 -8.08 18.79
CA PRO A 154 -8.65 -8.54 20.00
C PRO A 154 -8.15 -7.85 21.27
N LEU A 155 -6.85 -7.52 21.36
CA LEU A 155 -6.29 -6.77 22.50
C LEU A 155 -6.84 -5.35 22.55
N ALA A 156 -6.90 -4.66 21.41
CA ALA A 156 -7.51 -3.34 21.32
C ALA A 156 -9.01 -3.39 21.65
N LEU A 157 -9.74 -4.37 21.13
CA LEU A 157 -11.17 -4.56 21.41
C LEU A 157 -11.43 -4.86 22.89
N TYR A 158 -10.57 -5.65 23.53
CA TYR A 158 -10.61 -5.86 24.98
C TYR A 158 -10.43 -4.52 25.72
N GLY A 159 -9.41 -3.74 25.33
CA GLY A 159 -9.19 -2.39 25.87
C GLY A 159 -10.40 -1.48 25.71
N PHE A 160 -11.04 -1.47 24.54
CA PHE A 160 -12.25 -0.68 24.27
C PHE A 160 -13.40 -1.06 25.22
N ARG A 161 -13.65 -2.36 25.41
CA ARG A 161 -14.72 -2.89 26.27
C ARG A 161 -14.52 -2.58 27.75
N ARG A 162 -13.26 -2.36 28.18
CA ARG A 162 -12.89 -2.01 29.56
C ARG A 162 -12.80 -0.50 29.80
N GLY A 163 -13.12 0.33 28.81
CA GLY A 163 -13.07 1.79 28.93
C GLY A 163 -11.69 2.40 28.64
N TYR A 164 -10.71 1.61 28.21
CA TYR A 164 -9.36 2.07 27.89
C TYR A 164 -9.21 2.61 26.45
N LEU A 165 -10.31 2.99 25.80
CA LEU A 165 -10.31 3.45 24.40
C LEU A 165 -9.29 4.57 24.16
N LYS A 166 -9.26 5.59 25.02
CA LYS A 166 -8.32 6.71 24.90
C LYS A 166 -6.86 6.26 25.01
N TRP A 167 -6.56 5.31 25.88
CA TRP A 167 -5.21 4.77 26.07
C TRP A 167 -4.75 3.92 24.88
N VAL A 168 -5.65 3.11 24.31
CA VAL A 168 -5.35 2.36 23.09
C VAL A 168 -5.04 3.30 21.93
N LEU A 169 -5.82 4.39 21.77
CA LEU A 169 -5.55 5.39 20.74
C LEU A 169 -4.26 6.18 21.02
N ALA A 170 -4.00 6.56 22.27
CA ALA A 170 -2.75 7.23 22.64
C ALA A 170 -1.53 6.35 22.33
N LEU A 171 -1.59 5.04 22.66
CA LEU A 171 -0.55 4.08 22.30
C LEU A 171 -0.38 3.99 20.79
N SER A 172 -1.47 3.94 20.03
CA SER A 172 -1.44 3.93 18.57
C SER A 172 -0.78 5.19 17.99
N VAL A 173 -1.05 6.37 18.55
CA VAL A 173 -0.37 7.63 18.16
C VAL A 173 1.11 7.59 18.51
N VAL A 174 1.48 7.08 19.70
CA VAL A 174 2.89 6.97 20.11
C VAL A 174 3.65 6.04 19.16
N VAL A 175 3.09 4.86 18.84
CA VAL A 175 3.69 3.91 17.90
C VAL A 175 3.89 4.56 16.52
N TRP A 176 2.88 5.27 16.01
CA TRP A 176 2.99 6.01 14.75
C TRP A 176 4.05 7.12 14.81
N ALA A 177 4.05 7.94 15.85
CA ALA A 177 5.03 9.02 16.01
C ALA A 177 6.48 8.50 16.13
N SER A 178 6.66 7.32 16.70
CA SER A 178 7.96 6.65 16.81
C SER A 178 8.36 5.84 15.58
N SER A 179 7.47 5.67 14.60
CA SER A 179 7.68 4.71 13.51
C SER A 179 8.88 5.07 12.64
N GLY A 180 9.13 6.36 12.42
CA GLY A 180 10.30 6.85 11.68
C GLY A 180 11.65 6.55 12.34
N TRP A 181 11.68 6.17 13.62
CA TRP A 181 12.88 5.70 14.30
C TRP A 181 13.14 4.21 14.08
N ILE A 182 12.11 3.45 13.67
CA ILE A 182 12.20 2.01 13.43
C ILE A 182 12.57 1.80 11.97
N GLN A 183 13.87 1.76 11.70
CA GLN A 183 14.37 1.56 10.34
C GLN A 183 14.51 0.06 10.02
N SER A 184 14.29 -0.29 8.76
CA SER A 184 14.54 -1.64 8.23
C SER A 184 15.96 -2.15 8.50
N SER A 185 16.93 -1.22 8.52
CA SER A 185 18.34 -1.46 8.85
C SER A 185 18.53 -2.08 10.24
N MET A 186 17.64 -1.78 11.20
CA MET A 186 17.70 -2.34 12.56
C MET A 186 17.40 -3.84 12.58
N LEU A 187 16.63 -4.33 11.61
CA LEU A 187 16.29 -5.75 11.46
C LEU A 187 17.32 -6.52 10.62
N THR A 188 18.13 -5.82 9.84
CA THR A 188 19.14 -6.43 8.95
C THR A 188 20.08 -7.42 9.66
N PRO A 189 20.61 -7.15 10.87
CA PRO A 189 21.46 -8.12 11.57
C PRO A 189 20.75 -9.44 11.87
N MET A 190 19.45 -9.39 12.21
CA MET A 190 18.66 -10.59 12.46
C MET A 190 18.52 -11.43 11.18
N PHE A 191 18.23 -10.81 10.04
CA PHE A 191 18.15 -11.53 8.76
C PHE A 191 19.49 -12.09 8.30
N LYS A 192 20.58 -11.31 8.46
CA LYS A 192 21.95 -11.77 8.14
C LYS A 192 22.39 -12.96 8.99
N SER A 193 21.94 -13.04 10.24
CA SER A 193 22.21 -14.21 11.10
C SER A 193 21.55 -15.50 10.60
N LEU A 194 20.45 -15.38 9.84
CA LEU A 194 19.72 -16.52 9.29
C LEU A 194 20.22 -16.90 7.89
N SER A 195 20.57 -15.92 7.05
CA SER A 195 21.27 -16.11 5.78
C SER A 195 22.04 -14.84 5.40
N ALA A 196 23.32 -14.98 5.07
CA ALA A 196 24.15 -13.85 4.63
C ALA A 196 23.71 -13.26 3.28
N GLU A 197 23.10 -14.09 2.43
CA GLU A 197 22.71 -13.75 1.06
C GLU A 197 21.26 -13.24 0.95
N TYR A 198 20.42 -13.49 1.97
CA TYR A 198 19.01 -13.14 1.91
C TYR A 198 18.80 -11.65 2.20
N ILE A 199 18.19 -10.93 1.26
CA ILE A 199 17.86 -9.51 1.40
C ILE A 199 16.38 -9.38 1.75
N PRO A 200 16.01 -9.00 2.98
CA PRO A 200 14.60 -8.96 3.37
C PRO A 200 13.83 -7.87 2.63
N GLU A 201 12.81 -8.26 1.86
CA GLU A 201 11.85 -7.33 1.24
C GLU A 201 10.76 -6.97 2.27
N LEU A 202 11.05 -6.03 3.18
CA LEU A 202 10.13 -5.64 4.26
C LEU A 202 8.92 -4.81 3.80
N GLY A 203 8.86 -4.48 2.51
CA GLY A 203 7.75 -3.74 1.90
C GLY A 203 7.88 -2.22 1.93
N TYR A 204 7.08 -1.57 1.10
CA TYR A 204 6.91 -0.12 0.98
C TYR A 204 6.15 0.50 2.15
N PHE A 205 5.19 -0.19 2.77
CA PHE A 205 4.36 0.41 3.84
C PHE A 205 4.89 0.06 5.24
N ASP A 206 5.10 1.08 6.08
CA ASP A 206 5.51 0.90 7.46
C ASP A 206 4.35 0.36 8.33
N PRO A 207 4.44 -0.86 8.88
CA PRO A 207 3.39 -1.44 9.72
C PRO A 207 3.13 -0.65 11.02
N PHE A 208 4.13 0.04 11.56
CA PHE A 208 4.01 0.83 12.79
C PHE A 208 3.32 2.17 12.54
N ALA A 209 3.48 2.72 11.33
CA ALA A 209 2.75 3.92 10.93
C ALA A 209 1.28 3.60 10.58
N TRP A 210 1.06 2.61 9.72
CA TRP A 210 -0.25 2.31 9.13
C TRP A 210 -1.26 1.72 10.11
N GLN A 211 -0.81 1.15 11.23
CA GLN A 211 -1.71 0.68 12.29
C GLN A 211 -2.60 1.80 12.83
N LEU A 212 -2.15 3.06 12.79
CA LEU A 212 -2.92 4.23 13.22
C LEU A 212 -4.31 4.24 12.57
N LEU A 213 -4.35 4.07 11.25
CA LEU A 213 -5.59 4.07 10.47
C LEU A 213 -6.56 2.98 10.92
N PHE A 214 -6.03 1.78 11.15
CA PHE A 214 -6.81 0.62 11.51
C PHE A 214 -7.41 0.75 12.92
N PHE A 215 -6.61 1.14 13.91
CA PHE A 215 -7.06 1.23 15.29
C PHE A 215 -7.96 2.44 15.54
N PHE A 216 -7.72 3.59 14.89
CA PHE A 216 -8.66 4.72 14.91
C PHE A 216 -9.99 4.36 14.25
N GLY A 217 -9.95 3.70 13.08
CA GLY A 217 -11.16 3.15 12.46
C GLY A 217 -11.89 2.21 13.42
N GLY A 218 -11.17 1.27 14.02
CA GLY A 218 -11.69 0.32 15.00
C GLY A 218 -12.38 0.97 16.19
N ALA A 219 -11.77 2.01 16.77
CA ALA A 219 -12.34 2.78 17.87
C ALA A 219 -13.62 3.52 17.45
N LEU A 220 -13.62 4.20 16.30
CA LEU A 220 -14.82 4.86 15.77
C LEU A 220 -15.95 3.86 15.51
N GLY A 221 -15.61 2.70 14.96
CA GLY A 221 -16.56 1.62 14.70
C GLY A 221 -17.14 1.04 15.98
N TYR A 222 -16.30 0.86 17.00
CA TYR A 222 -16.71 0.47 18.34
C TYR A 222 -17.68 1.49 18.96
N SER A 223 -17.30 2.77 19.02
CA SER A 223 -18.14 3.83 19.59
C SER A 223 -19.46 3.99 18.83
N LYS A 224 -19.44 3.90 17.50
CA LYS A 224 -20.65 3.91 16.67
C LYS A 224 -21.57 2.73 16.99
N ARG A 225 -21.01 1.55 17.29
CA ARG A 225 -21.77 0.36 17.67
C ARG A 225 -22.39 0.47 19.05
N GLN A 226 -21.69 1.07 20.01
CA GLN A 226 -22.22 1.27 21.37
C GLN A 226 -23.27 2.37 21.45
N GLY A 227 -23.31 3.27 20.48
CA GLY A 227 -24.22 4.42 20.46
C GLY A 227 -23.61 5.69 21.08
N ASP A 228 -22.35 5.63 21.49
CA ASP A 228 -21.66 6.71 22.24
C ASP A 228 -21.09 7.80 21.32
N LEU A 229 -21.13 7.58 20.00
CA LEU A 229 -20.52 8.49 19.04
C LEU A 229 -21.41 9.70 18.74
N VAL A 230 -21.24 10.76 19.52
CA VAL A 230 -21.75 12.11 19.20
C VAL A 230 -20.61 12.91 18.58
N TRP A 231 -20.64 13.06 17.25
CA TRP A 231 -19.47 13.54 16.50
C TRP A 231 -19.72 14.75 15.61
N TYR A 232 -20.98 15.08 15.29
CA TYR A 232 -21.28 16.19 14.38
C TYR A 232 -21.33 17.53 15.12
N HIS A 233 -20.52 18.49 14.68
CA HIS A 233 -20.59 19.88 15.13
C HIS A 233 -20.44 20.84 13.94
N PRO A 234 -21.34 21.82 13.74
CA PRO A 234 -21.28 22.72 12.58
C PRO A 234 -19.94 23.48 12.45
N LYS A 235 -19.41 23.99 13.58
CA LYS A 235 -18.11 24.68 13.62
C LYS A 235 -16.96 23.77 13.20
N LEU A 236 -16.97 22.52 13.67
CA LEU A 236 -15.97 21.51 13.29
C LEU A 236 -16.08 21.17 11.80
N THR A 237 -17.30 21.08 11.25
CA THR A 237 -17.52 20.86 9.81
C THR A 237 -16.93 21.98 8.98
N TRP A 238 -17.15 23.24 9.35
CA TRP A 238 -16.57 24.38 8.67
C TRP A 238 -15.03 24.36 8.76
N LEU A 239 -14.49 24.09 9.95
CA LEU A 239 -13.04 23.96 10.16
C LEU A 239 -12.44 22.85 9.29
N CYS A 240 -13.04 21.66 9.27
CA CYS A 240 -12.58 20.55 8.42
C CYS A 240 -12.66 20.88 6.93
N ALA A 241 -13.71 21.60 6.49
CA ALA A 241 -13.85 22.02 5.10
C ALA A 241 -12.76 23.03 4.69
N VAL A 242 -12.45 24.00 5.56
CA VAL A 242 -11.36 24.96 5.34
C VAL A 242 -10.01 24.25 5.29
N ILE A 243 -9.72 23.35 6.24
CA ILE A 243 -8.48 22.57 6.25
C ILE A 243 -8.36 21.72 4.98
N ALA A 244 -9.43 21.02 4.57
CA ALA A 244 -9.43 20.22 3.34
C ALA A 244 -9.16 21.09 2.10
N LEU A 245 -9.77 22.27 2.02
CA LEU A 245 -9.54 23.22 0.94
C LEU A 245 -8.09 23.74 0.92
N LEU A 246 -7.53 24.12 2.06
CA LEU A 246 -6.15 24.59 2.16
C LEU A 246 -5.14 23.51 1.74
N ILE A 247 -5.33 22.28 2.21
CA ILE A 247 -4.49 21.14 1.82
C ILE A 247 -4.62 20.88 0.32
N PHE A 248 -5.85 20.92 -0.22
CA PHE A 248 -6.08 20.75 -1.66
C PHE A 248 -5.39 21.84 -2.49
N MET A 249 -5.52 23.11 -2.10
CA MET A 249 -4.86 24.22 -2.77
C MET A 249 -3.33 24.09 -2.72
N ALA A 250 -2.77 23.72 -1.57
CA ALA A 250 -1.34 23.47 -1.42
C ALA A 250 -0.86 22.31 -2.32
N TYR A 251 -1.62 21.22 -2.36
CA TYR A 251 -1.33 20.05 -3.18
C TYR A 251 -1.40 20.33 -4.69
N ARG A 252 -2.24 21.28 -5.10
CA ARG A 252 -2.43 21.73 -6.49
C ARG A 252 -1.55 22.92 -6.87
N ASP A 253 -0.50 23.21 -6.09
CA ASP A 253 0.46 24.30 -6.31
C ASP A 253 -0.12 25.73 -6.29
N LEU A 254 -1.36 25.90 -5.83
CA LEU A 254 -2.05 27.19 -5.78
C LEU A 254 -1.54 28.09 -4.66
N LEU A 255 -0.86 27.54 -3.65
CA LEU A 255 -0.27 28.28 -2.53
C LEU A 255 1.24 28.56 -2.71
N THR A 256 1.80 28.25 -3.87
CA THR A 256 3.21 28.53 -4.20
C THR A 256 3.56 30.03 -4.05
N PRO A 257 2.70 30.99 -4.46
CA PRO A 257 2.97 32.42 -4.22
C PRO A 257 3.08 32.82 -2.74
N LEU A 258 2.57 31.99 -1.82
CA LEU A 258 2.69 32.16 -0.37
C LEU A 258 3.90 31.41 0.22
N GLY A 259 4.78 30.86 -0.62
CA GLY A 259 5.95 30.08 -0.21
C GLY A 259 5.66 28.61 0.10
N ILE A 260 4.43 28.14 -0.08
CA ILE A 260 4.06 26.73 0.17
C ILE A 260 4.14 25.96 -1.15
N THR A 261 5.24 25.22 -1.34
CA THR A 261 5.48 24.45 -2.57
C THR A 261 4.92 23.02 -2.48
N LYS A 262 4.63 22.38 -3.63
CA LYS A 262 4.31 20.95 -3.69
C LYS A 262 5.29 20.07 -2.94
N LYS A 263 6.58 20.38 -3.07
CA LYS A 263 7.66 19.56 -2.50
C LYS A 263 7.56 19.52 -0.98
N MET A 264 7.25 20.65 -0.34
CA MET A 264 7.01 20.71 1.10
C MET A 264 5.78 19.88 1.50
N VAL A 265 4.70 19.98 0.73
CA VAL A 265 3.48 19.20 0.94
C VAL A 265 3.77 17.70 0.84
N TYR A 266 4.49 17.26 -0.20
CA TYR A 266 4.89 15.85 -0.36
C TYR A 266 5.78 15.36 0.78
N ALA A 267 6.79 16.16 1.18
CA ALA A 267 7.66 15.80 2.30
C ALA A 267 6.88 15.63 3.63
N ALA A 268 5.89 16.48 3.90
CA ALA A 268 5.04 16.37 5.08
C ALA A 268 3.96 15.27 4.98
N SER A 269 3.75 14.72 3.78
CA SER A 269 2.67 13.77 3.47
C SER A 269 3.22 12.43 2.97
N SER A 270 4.38 12.00 3.48
CA SER A 270 4.96 10.71 3.10
C SER A 270 3.94 9.57 3.22
N LYS A 271 3.92 8.68 2.25
CA LYS A 271 2.94 7.59 2.17
C LYS A 271 3.39 6.32 2.91
N PRO A 272 4.65 5.85 2.78
CA PRO A 272 5.18 4.75 3.58
C PRO A 272 5.03 4.95 5.08
N GLU A 273 5.52 6.09 5.58
CA GLU A 273 5.54 6.45 7.01
C GLU A 273 4.26 7.16 7.48
N LEU A 274 3.26 7.29 6.60
CA LEU A 274 1.98 7.95 6.89
C LEU A 274 2.18 9.34 7.53
N GLY A 275 2.81 10.26 6.80
CA GLY A 275 3.16 11.59 7.28
C GLY A 275 1.98 12.35 7.88
N TRP A 276 2.25 13.24 8.83
CA TRP A 276 1.22 13.92 9.61
C TRP A 276 0.20 14.69 8.74
N LEU A 277 0.63 15.28 7.62
CA LEU A 277 -0.26 16.00 6.72
C LEU A 277 -1.20 15.05 5.98
N ARG A 278 -0.72 13.84 5.67
CA ARG A 278 -1.53 12.75 5.07
C ARG A 278 -2.57 12.23 6.06
N VAL A 279 -2.18 12.02 7.33
CA VAL A 279 -3.11 11.66 8.41
C VAL A 279 -4.18 12.73 8.59
N LEU A 280 -3.78 14.00 8.66
CA LEU A 280 -4.71 15.12 8.80
C LEU A 280 -5.66 15.21 7.60
N SER A 281 -5.14 15.14 6.37
CA SER A 281 -5.92 15.19 5.14
C SER A 281 -6.98 14.08 5.10
N LEU A 282 -6.57 12.84 5.37
CA LEU A 282 -7.51 11.72 5.43
C LEU A 282 -8.57 11.92 6.54
N SER A 283 -8.15 12.38 7.72
CA SER A 283 -9.04 12.55 8.88
C SER A 283 -10.13 13.58 8.63
N VAL A 284 -9.80 14.73 8.03
CA VAL A 284 -10.81 15.76 7.69
C VAL A 284 -11.79 15.23 6.63
N TRP A 285 -11.32 14.47 5.64
CA TRP A 285 -12.18 13.89 4.63
C TRP A 285 -13.08 12.77 5.18
N ILE A 286 -12.58 11.92 6.08
CA ILE A 286 -13.41 10.94 6.81
C ILE A 286 -14.55 11.65 7.55
N TYR A 287 -14.24 12.74 8.25
CA TYR A 287 -15.25 13.53 8.95
C TYR A 287 -16.27 14.11 7.96
N LEU A 288 -15.84 14.78 6.89
CA LEU A 288 -16.72 15.40 5.90
C LEU A 288 -17.60 14.37 5.18
N ILE A 289 -17.04 13.23 4.76
CA ILE A 289 -17.80 12.12 4.17
C ILE A 289 -18.83 11.58 5.16
N SER A 290 -18.48 11.48 6.44
CA SER A 290 -19.42 11.08 7.50
C SER A 290 -20.57 12.10 7.63
N VAL A 291 -20.31 13.40 7.46
CA VAL A 291 -21.34 14.46 7.45
C VAL A 291 -22.29 14.25 6.29
N VAL A 292 -21.76 14.00 5.09
CA VAL A 292 -22.58 13.70 3.91
C VAL A 292 -23.46 12.47 4.16
N ILE A 293 -22.92 11.37 4.69
CA ILE A 293 -23.70 10.16 5.00
C ILE A 293 -24.78 10.44 6.06
N ARG A 294 -24.52 11.31 7.03
CA ARG A 294 -25.49 11.67 8.09
C ARG A 294 -26.71 12.40 7.53
N PHE A 295 -26.50 13.39 6.66
CA PHE A 295 -27.58 14.22 6.11
C PHE A 295 -28.20 13.64 4.83
N PHE A 296 -27.39 12.95 4.03
CA PHE A 296 -27.77 12.35 2.76
C PHE A 296 -27.33 10.88 2.73
N PRO A 297 -28.01 9.99 3.47
CA PRO A 297 -27.58 8.58 3.64
C PRO A 297 -27.53 7.78 2.34
N THR A 298 -28.22 8.24 1.29
CA THR A 298 -28.24 7.64 -0.04
C THR A 298 -27.27 8.29 -1.03
N ALA A 299 -26.68 9.45 -0.73
CA ALA A 299 -25.85 10.20 -1.70
C ALA A 299 -24.62 9.45 -2.18
N LEU A 300 -24.07 8.56 -1.33
CA LEU A 300 -22.90 7.73 -1.66
C LEU A 300 -23.28 6.27 -1.93
N VAL A 301 -24.57 5.98 -2.09
CA VAL A 301 -25.04 4.63 -2.40
C VAL A 301 -25.10 4.47 -3.91
N TYR A 302 -24.18 3.66 -4.43
CA TYR A 302 -24.18 3.25 -5.83
C TYR A 302 -24.03 1.74 -5.90
N GLU A 303 -25.02 1.06 -6.46
CA GLU A 303 -25.18 -0.39 -6.32
C GLU A 303 -24.05 -1.20 -6.98
N PRO A 304 -23.54 -0.85 -8.19
CA PRO A 304 -22.40 -1.56 -8.77
C PRO A 304 -21.15 -1.53 -7.89
N LEU A 305 -20.86 -0.40 -7.24
CA LEU A 305 -19.75 -0.29 -6.29
C LEU A 305 -20.07 -0.96 -4.95
N SER A 306 -21.32 -0.86 -4.48
CA SER A 306 -21.78 -1.56 -3.28
C SER A 306 -21.51 -3.05 -3.44
N TYR A 307 -21.87 -3.63 -4.58
CA TYR A 307 -21.65 -5.03 -4.93
C TYR A 307 -20.20 -5.46 -4.76
N LEU A 308 -19.24 -4.72 -5.35
CA LEU A 308 -17.80 -4.96 -5.16
C LEU A 308 -17.41 -4.87 -3.68
N GLY A 309 -17.88 -3.81 -3.01
CA GLY A 309 -17.65 -3.58 -1.60
C GLY A 309 -18.10 -4.75 -0.72
N ARG A 310 -19.23 -5.41 -1.01
CA ARG A 310 -19.70 -6.55 -0.20
C ARG A 310 -18.76 -7.75 -0.26
N HIS A 311 -18.01 -7.89 -1.35
CA HIS A 311 -17.10 -8.99 -1.64
C HIS A 311 -15.63 -8.54 -1.69
N SER A 312 -15.29 -7.49 -0.92
CA SER A 312 -13.98 -6.82 -1.06
C SER A 312 -12.76 -7.72 -0.93
N LEU A 313 -12.80 -8.80 -0.14
CA LEU A 313 -11.64 -9.69 0.00
C LEU A 313 -11.37 -10.43 -1.32
N GLN A 314 -12.42 -10.98 -1.93
CA GLN A 314 -12.34 -11.68 -3.21
C GLN A 314 -11.93 -10.73 -4.33
N VAL A 315 -12.55 -9.55 -4.38
CA VAL A 315 -12.24 -8.51 -5.37
C VAL A 315 -10.80 -8.02 -5.22
N PHE A 316 -10.35 -7.73 -3.99
CA PHE A 316 -8.98 -7.30 -3.70
C PHE A 316 -7.96 -8.38 -4.12
N THR A 317 -8.23 -9.64 -3.79
CA THR A 317 -7.32 -10.75 -4.15
C THR A 317 -7.24 -10.91 -5.68
N TRP A 318 -8.38 -10.81 -6.36
CA TRP A 318 -8.46 -10.87 -7.81
C TRP A 318 -7.66 -9.73 -8.47
N GLN A 319 -7.88 -8.47 -8.08
CA GLN A 319 -7.13 -7.36 -8.66
C GLN A 319 -5.62 -7.53 -8.43
N THR A 320 -5.19 -8.01 -7.26
CA THR A 320 -3.76 -8.21 -6.98
C THR A 320 -3.18 -9.22 -7.97
N VAL A 321 -3.82 -10.38 -8.14
CA VAL A 321 -3.39 -11.39 -9.13
C VAL A 321 -3.43 -10.82 -10.55
N LEU A 322 -4.49 -10.08 -10.90
CA LEU A 322 -4.66 -9.45 -12.21
C LEU A 322 -3.51 -8.48 -12.52
N ILE A 323 -3.11 -7.64 -11.56
CA ILE A 323 -2.00 -6.69 -11.71
C ILE A 323 -0.71 -7.43 -12.05
N PHE A 324 -0.37 -8.48 -11.32
CA PHE A 324 0.85 -9.25 -11.57
C PHE A 324 0.83 -9.97 -12.92
N ILE A 325 -0.29 -10.59 -13.28
CA ILE A 325 -0.42 -11.32 -14.55
C ILE A 325 -0.33 -10.35 -15.74
N THR A 326 -0.96 -9.19 -15.64
CA THR A 326 -1.07 -8.25 -16.78
C THR A 326 0.09 -7.28 -16.89
N ALA A 327 0.86 -7.03 -15.82
CA ALA A 327 1.93 -6.05 -15.80
C ALA A 327 2.99 -6.24 -16.92
N PRO A 328 3.56 -7.44 -17.16
CA PRO A 328 4.54 -7.64 -18.23
C PRO A 328 3.99 -7.29 -19.63
N TRP A 329 2.72 -7.59 -19.88
CA TRP A 329 2.06 -7.28 -21.15
C TRP A 329 1.64 -5.80 -21.25
N LEU A 330 1.18 -5.21 -20.14
CA LEU A 330 0.86 -3.78 -20.10
C LEU A 330 2.11 -2.92 -20.31
N LEU A 331 3.28 -3.37 -19.85
CA LEU A 331 4.57 -2.72 -20.11
C LEU A 331 4.80 -2.54 -21.61
N THR A 332 4.53 -3.57 -22.42
CA THR A 332 4.74 -3.51 -23.89
C THR A 332 3.72 -2.64 -24.61
N THR A 333 2.60 -2.31 -23.96
CA THR A 333 1.53 -1.49 -24.53
C THR A 333 1.46 -0.08 -23.95
N ARG A 334 2.35 0.30 -23.02
CA ARG A 334 2.23 1.54 -22.23
C ARG A 334 2.20 2.84 -23.05
N GLU A 335 2.91 2.86 -24.19
CA GLU A 335 2.93 4.00 -25.11
C GLU A 335 1.85 3.90 -26.21
N SER A 336 1.10 2.79 -26.24
CA SER A 336 0.07 2.55 -27.25
C SER A 336 -1.24 3.23 -26.88
N MET A 337 -2.00 3.67 -27.90
CA MET A 337 -3.37 4.15 -27.73
C MET A 337 -4.31 3.12 -27.05
N TRP A 338 -3.95 1.84 -27.11
CA TRP A 338 -4.72 0.75 -26.49
C TRP A 338 -4.50 0.61 -24.98
N HIS A 339 -3.47 1.23 -24.40
CA HIS A 339 -3.13 1.08 -22.99
C HIS A 339 -4.31 1.41 -22.05
N THR A 340 -4.92 2.59 -22.26
CA THR A 340 -6.03 3.06 -21.42
C THR A 340 -7.30 2.21 -21.62
N PRO A 341 -7.75 1.93 -22.86
CA PRO A 341 -8.86 0.99 -23.10
C PRO A 341 -8.67 -0.39 -22.47
N ILE A 342 -7.45 -0.94 -22.53
CA ILE A 342 -7.13 -2.22 -21.91
C ILE A 342 -7.29 -2.15 -20.39
N ILE A 343 -6.75 -1.11 -19.74
CA ILE A 343 -6.89 -0.93 -18.29
C ILE A 343 -8.37 -0.82 -17.89
N LEU A 344 -9.17 -0.06 -18.66
CA LEU A 344 -10.61 0.05 -18.42
C LEU A 344 -11.29 -1.32 -18.50
N LEU A 345 -10.97 -2.11 -19.54
CA LEU A 345 -11.48 -3.47 -19.70
C LEU A 345 -11.07 -4.37 -18.52
N LEU A 346 -9.80 -4.35 -18.10
CA LEU A 346 -9.30 -5.11 -16.95
C LEU A 346 -10.05 -4.73 -15.66
N CYS A 347 -10.33 -3.45 -15.44
CA CYS A 347 -11.12 -2.99 -14.29
C CYS A 347 -12.56 -3.51 -14.30
N THR A 348 -13.17 -3.77 -15.47
CA THR A 348 -14.51 -4.40 -15.52
C THR A 348 -14.52 -5.84 -14.98
N THR A 349 -13.37 -6.51 -14.98
CA THR A 349 -13.25 -7.90 -14.47
C THR A 349 -13.43 -7.99 -12.95
N LEU A 350 -13.36 -6.87 -12.21
CA LEU A 350 -13.54 -6.83 -10.76
C LEU A 350 -14.91 -7.37 -10.30
N TRP A 351 -15.92 -7.34 -11.18
CA TRP A 351 -17.24 -7.89 -10.88
C TRP A 351 -17.30 -9.43 -10.95
N ILE A 352 -16.37 -10.08 -11.67
CA ILE A 352 -16.29 -11.54 -11.80
C ILE A 352 -16.12 -12.24 -10.45
N PRO A 353 -15.09 -11.93 -9.61
CA PRO A 353 -14.93 -12.59 -8.31
C PRO A 353 -16.08 -12.31 -7.35
N ALA A 354 -16.71 -11.14 -7.44
CA ALA A 354 -17.90 -10.82 -6.65
C ALA A 354 -19.09 -11.69 -7.08
N TRP A 355 -19.31 -11.83 -8.39
CA TRP A 355 -20.34 -12.70 -8.97
C TRP A 355 -20.14 -14.17 -8.65
N LEU A 356 -18.92 -14.70 -8.83
CA LEU A 356 -18.59 -16.07 -8.45
C LEU A 356 -18.83 -16.33 -6.96
N GLN A 357 -18.55 -15.36 -6.10
CA GLN A 357 -18.76 -15.52 -4.66
C GLN A 357 -20.25 -15.54 -4.26
N VAL A 358 -21.11 -14.86 -5.01
CA VAL A 358 -22.57 -14.97 -4.85
C VAL A 358 -23.02 -16.37 -5.27
N GLN A 359 -22.63 -16.81 -6.47
CA GLN A 359 -22.99 -18.15 -6.99
C GLN A 359 -22.49 -19.29 -6.10
N ARG A 360 -21.29 -19.17 -5.51
CA ARG A 360 -20.74 -20.16 -4.56
C ARG A 360 -21.52 -20.26 -3.25
N LYS A 361 -22.19 -19.20 -2.82
CA LYS A 361 -23.08 -19.30 -1.64
C LYS A 361 -24.35 -20.08 -1.97
N ASP A 362 -24.72 -20.12 -3.25
CA ASP A 362 -25.89 -20.85 -3.74
C ASP A 362 -25.52 -22.28 -4.20
N LYS A 363 -24.23 -22.60 -4.40
CA LYS A 363 -23.72 -23.95 -4.68
C LYS A 363 -22.40 -24.21 -3.94
N LEU A 364 -22.41 -25.16 -3.00
CA LEU A 364 -21.22 -25.67 -2.31
C LEU A 364 -20.28 -26.36 -3.32
N MET A 365 -19.32 -25.63 -3.88
CA MET A 365 -18.19 -26.22 -4.60
C MET A 365 -17.00 -26.36 -3.64
N ASN A 366 -16.70 -27.59 -3.26
CA ASN A 366 -15.51 -27.96 -2.48
C ASN A 366 -14.26 -27.73 -3.35
N PHE A 367 -13.55 -26.63 -3.15
CA PHE A 367 -12.14 -26.56 -3.54
C PHE A 367 -11.35 -27.43 -2.56
N SER A 368 -10.97 -28.64 -3.01
CA SER A 368 -10.19 -29.56 -2.20
C SER A 368 -8.78 -29.02 -1.96
N SER A 369 -8.22 -29.37 -0.81
CA SER A 369 -6.81 -29.15 -0.45
C SER A 369 -5.84 -29.63 -1.55
N ALA A 370 -6.27 -30.59 -2.38
CA ALA A 370 -5.50 -31.12 -3.50
C ALA A 370 -5.11 -30.06 -4.55
N VAL A 371 -5.93 -29.03 -4.80
CA VAL A 371 -5.56 -27.97 -5.77
C VAL A 371 -4.44 -27.09 -5.21
N VAL A 372 -4.50 -26.78 -3.91
CA VAL A 372 -3.45 -25.99 -3.24
C VAL A 372 -2.15 -26.79 -3.15
N THR A 373 -2.23 -28.08 -2.82
CA THR A 373 -1.06 -28.97 -2.81
C THR A 373 -0.48 -29.16 -4.20
N ALA A 374 -1.32 -29.33 -5.24
CA ALA A 374 -0.87 -29.47 -6.62
C ALA A 374 -0.17 -28.21 -7.13
N LEU A 375 -0.73 -27.01 -6.85
CA LEU A 375 -0.10 -25.74 -7.22
C LEU A 375 1.22 -25.51 -6.45
N SER A 376 1.30 -25.94 -5.19
CA SER A 376 2.53 -25.86 -4.39
C SER A 376 3.61 -26.80 -4.92
N LEU A 377 3.24 -28.03 -5.30
CA LEU A 377 4.15 -28.99 -5.94
C LEU A 377 4.60 -28.52 -7.33
N LEU A 378 3.72 -27.88 -8.10
CA LEU A 378 4.05 -27.29 -9.39
C LEU A 378 5.03 -26.11 -9.26
N LEU A 379 4.87 -25.28 -8.22
CA LEU A 379 5.81 -24.19 -7.91
C LEU A 379 7.19 -24.74 -7.51
N VAL A 380 7.24 -25.78 -6.67
CA VAL A 380 8.51 -26.42 -6.28
C VAL A 380 9.16 -27.10 -7.49
N ALA A 381 8.38 -27.82 -8.31
CA ALA A 381 8.88 -28.46 -9.51
C ALA A 381 9.42 -27.44 -10.52
N SER A 382 8.72 -26.32 -10.75
CA SER A 382 9.21 -25.30 -11.69
C SER A 382 10.51 -24.66 -11.22
N THR A 383 10.75 -24.50 -9.92
CA THR A 383 12.05 -24.04 -9.41
C THR A 383 13.19 -25.04 -9.62
N THR A 384 12.91 -26.36 -9.64
CA THR A 384 13.94 -27.37 -9.92
C THR A 384 14.30 -27.50 -11.41
N PHE A 385 13.42 -27.04 -12.32
CA PHE A 385 13.66 -27.08 -13.76
C PHE A 385 14.38 -25.84 -14.32
N VAL A 386 14.48 -24.76 -13.55
CA VAL A 386 15.25 -23.57 -13.95
C VAL A 386 16.66 -23.69 -13.38
N ALA A 387 17.51 -24.47 -14.06
CA ALA A 387 18.95 -24.29 -13.93
C ALA A 387 19.29 -22.93 -14.57
N PHE A 388 19.62 -21.94 -13.76
CA PHE A 388 20.08 -20.65 -14.25
C PHE A 388 21.42 -20.84 -14.98
N PRO A 389 21.57 -20.41 -16.23
CA PRO A 389 22.90 -20.21 -16.79
C PRO A 389 23.60 -19.17 -15.91
N GLU A 390 24.81 -19.48 -15.41
CA GLU A 390 25.65 -18.45 -14.83
C GLU A 390 25.80 -17.31 -15.86
N PRO A 391 25.63 -16.03 -15.47
CA PRO A 391 25.98 -14.95 -16.37
C PRO A 391 27.46 -15.13 -16.78
N PRO A 392 27.82 -14.89 -18.05
CA PRO A 392 29.20 -15.00 -18.47
C PRO A 392 30.05 -14.10 -17.57
N LYS A 393 31.10 -14.66 -16.97
CA LYS A 393 32.09 -13.89 -16.21
C LYS A 393 32.61 -12.79 -17.13
N SER A 394 32.16 -11.56 -16.91
CA SER A 394 32.76 -10.42 -17.54
C SER A 394 34.12 -10.20 -16.89
N ASP A 395 35.19 -10.47 -17.63
CA ASP A 395 36.55 -10.03 -17.30
C ASP A 395 36.66 -8.50 -17.47
N ILE A 396 35.80 -7.76 -16.79
CA ILE A 396 35.90 -6.31 -16.64
C ILE A 396 36.27 -6.08 -15.18
N VAL A 397 37.57 -5.86 -14.98
CA VAL A 397 38.15 -5.35 -13.75
C VAL A 397 37.41 -4.05 -13.39
N ALA A 398 36.55 -4.12 -12.38
CA ALA A 398 35.98 -2.94 -11.76
C ALA A 398 37.09 -2.21 -10.98
N ILE A 399 37.53 -1.07 -11.51
CA ILE A 399 38.33 -0.11 -10.75
C ILE A 399 37.37 0.56 -9.77
N SER A 400 37.65 0.35 -8.49
CA SER A 400 36.95 0.90 -7.33
C SER A 400 37.12 2.41 -7.20
N ASP A 401 36.05 3.05 -6.72
CA ASP A 401 36.00 4.25 -5.87
C ASP A 401 37.15 5.27 -5.93
N GLU A 402 36.85 6.48 -6.41
CA GLU A 402 37.48 7.70 -5.90
C GLU A 402 36.45 8.78 -5.58
N VAL A 403 36.26 8.94 -4.27
CA VAL A 403 35.69 10.09 -3.58
C VAL A 403 36.64 11.27 -3.77
N VAL A 404 36.27 12.30 -4.54
CA VAL A 404 37.02 13.56 -4.54
C VAL A 404 36.47 14.47 -3.44
N GLY A 405 37.03 14.30 -2.24
CA GLY A 405 37.14 15.35 -1.23
C GLY A 405 38.54 15.93 -1.32
N THR A 406 38.66 17.19 -1.74
CA THR A 406 39.94 17.91 -1.80
C THR A 406 40.36 18.39 -0.41
N PRO A 407 41.55 18.01 0.10
CA PRO A 407 42.10 18.58 1.33
C PRO A 407 42.93 19.84 1.06
N LEU A 408 42.85 20.76 2.01
CA LEU A 408 43.71 21.94 2.19
C LEU A 408 45.19 21.54 2.25
N ALA A 409 46.03 22.23 1.47
CA ALA A 409 47.48 22.20 1.62
C ALA A 409 47.95 23.50 2.29
N SER A 410 48.61 23.35 3.44
CA SER A 410 49.40 24.36 4.14
C SER A 410 50.83 24.39 3.59
N GLY A 411 51.40 25.58 3.41
CA GLY A 411 52.86 25.76 3.51
C GLY A 411 53.52 26.63 2.44
N GLU A 412 53.85 27.85 2.86
CA GLU A 412 55.05 28.63 2.47
C GLU A 412 55.07 29.38 1.12
N ALA A 413 55.08 30.71 1.24
CA ALA A 413 55.45 31.68 0.21
C ALA A 413 56.97 31.67 -0.04
N PRO A 414 57.46 32.24 -1.16
CA PRO A 414 57.84 33.65 -1.08
C PRO A 414 57.62 34.51 -2.35
N SER A 415 57.33 35.79 -2.05
CA SER A 415 57.90 37.02 -2.64
C SER A 415 57.73 37.39 -4.13
N THR A 416 57.02 38.54 -4.29
CA THR A 416 57.33 39.76 -5.08
C THR A 416 57.22 39.82 -6.62
N GLU A 417 56.49 40.88 -7.03
CA GLU A 417 56.69 41.75 -8.21
C GLU A 417 56.36 41.19 -9.62
N LEU A 418 55.75 41.88 -10.59
CA LEU A 418 55.31 43.27 -10.85
C LEU A 418 54.26 43.25 -11.99
N LEU A 419 53.30 44.19 -11.95
CA LEU A 419 52.68 44.97 -13.04
C LEU A 419 52.38 44.34 -14.43
N ASN A 420 51.09 44.33 -14.85
CA ASN A 420 50.52 45.23 -15.88
C ASN A 420 49.09 44.79 -16.31
N GLU A 421 48.15 45.74 -16.28
CA GLU A 421 46.81 45.70 -16.93
C GLU A 421 46.91 46.01 -18.46
N PRO A 422 45.81 46.24 -19.22
CA PRO A 422 44.64 45.40 -19.55
C PRO A 422 44.36 45.35 -21.08
N SER A 423 43.41 44.52 -21.54
CA SER A 423 42.81 44.59 -22.90
C SER A 423 41.57 43.66 -22.97
N THR A 424 40.35 44.16 -22.74
CA THR A 424 39.29 44.47 -23.73
C THR A 424 38.91 43.37 -24.73
N GLY A 425 37.61 42.99 -24.75
CA GLY A 425 36.95 42.40 -25.91
C GLY A 425 35.77 41.45 -25.61
N ASP A 426 34.54 41.99 -25.63
CA ASP A 426 33.26 41.49 -26.18
C ASP A 426 32.79 40.03 -25.94
N GLU A 427 31.60 39.85 -25.33
CA GLU A 427 30.29 39.52 -25.96
C GLU A 427 30.29 38.18 -26.73
N THR A 428 29.36 37.21 -26.65
CA THR A 428 28.04 36.94 -26.04
C THR A 428 27.76 35.42 -26.24
N PRO A 429 26.70 34.82 -25.63
CA PRO A 429 26.49 33.36 -25.57
C PRO A 429 25.49 32.83 -26.63
N LEU A 430 25.55 31.53 -26.93
CA LEU A 430 24.49 30.80 -27.66
C LEU A 430 24.20 29.42 -27.04
N ASN A 431 22.96 29.31 -26.55
CA ASN A 431 22.03 28.17 -26.40
C ASN A 431 22.51 26.79 -25.95
#